data_AF-A0A8T0YRZ7-F1
#
_entry.id   AF-A0A8T0YRZ7-F1
#
_cell.length_a   1.000
_cell.length_b   1.000
_cell.length_c   1.000
_cell.angle_alpha   90.00
_cell.angle_beta   90.00
_cell.angle_gamma   90.00
#
_symmetry.space_group_name_H-M   'P 1'
#
loop_
_entity.id
_entity.type
_entity.pdbx_description
1 polymer ?
#
loop_
_entity_poly.entity_id
_entity_poly.type
_entity_poly.pdbx_seq_one_letter_code
_entity_poly.pdbx_strand_id
1 'polypeptide(L)'
;MCDRLEPAPPSAANVPVVIKQVSLERMATFMRDHSSDGHIPDNPIVEKEIGDIIRAAGGHPNLVTYTDSFVEHQTLYLVMEHCADGDMYDYLSRHRQQTMSCMNALSVLSQVVAGLAFLHRRGIAHRDVSLENIMLHRGRCKLGDFGLATRVQRAGGRYVGKKYYMAPEIVAGVTYDPKAADVWSLGIVLFIMLTGSPLVSFASMSVKSFRALKQAGIATVLEAWGVADAMPSSALQLVSGMLEIDPHKRLTIEQVLDHDAFNECLG
;
A
#
# COMPACT_ATOMS: atom_id res chain seq x y z
N MET A 1 34.68 40.02 4.37
CA MET A 1 34.58 38.56 4.45
C MET A 1 33.68 38.24 5.63
N CYS A 2 32.39 38.02 5.37
CA CYS A 2 31.44 37.57 6.40
C CYS A 2 31.34 36.05 6.27
N ASP A 3 32.01 35.33 7.17
CA ASP A 3 31.78 33.91 7.36
C ASP A 3 30.37 33.74 7.94
N ARG A 4 29.43 33.34 7.09
CA ARG A 4 28.16 32.77 7.56
C ARG A 4 28.48 31.36 8.04
N LEU A 5 28.56 31.20 9.35
CA LEU A 5 28.50 29.89 10.00
C LEU A 5 27.18 29.23 9.57
N GLU A 6 27.27 28.21 8.71
CA GLU A 6 26.17 27.29 8.49
C GLU A 6 25.83 26.60 9.82
N PRO A 7 24.54 26.43 10.16
CA PRO A 7 24.17 25.73 11.37
C PRO A 7 24.64 24.28 11.29
N ALA A 8 25.29 23.80 12.36
CA ALA A 8 25.68 22.41 12.50
C ALA A 8 24.46 21.48 12.31
N PRO A 9 24.63 20.31 11.66
CA PRO A 9 23.54 19.36 11.52
C PRO A 9 23.01 18.96 12.91
N PRO A 10 21.69 18.77 13.07
CA PRO A 10 21.12 18.40 14.35
C PRO A 10 21.77 17.11 14.86
N SER A 11 22.26 17.13 16.11
CA SER A 11 22.83 15.97 16.77
C SER A 11 21.83 14.81 16.76
N ALA A 12 22.27 13.60 16.45
CA ALA A 12 21.47 12.38 16.32
C ALA A 12 20.67 11.95 17.58
N ALA A 13 20.69 12.73 18.66
CA ALA A 13 20.31 12.31 20.00
C ALA A 13 18.82 12.44 20.35
N ASN A 14 17.90 12.80 19.43
CA ASN A 14 16.48 12.94 19.79
C ASN A 14 15.47 12.83 18.62
N VAL A 15 15.73 11.95 17.65
CA VAL A 15 14.73 11.69 16.60
C VAL A 15 13.61 10.79 17.17
N PRO A 16 12.34 11.23 17.18
CA PRO A 16 11.25 10.40 17.68
C PRO A 16 11.10 9.13 16.82
N VAL A 17 10.80 8.02 17.48
CA VAL A 17 10.58 6.71 16.86
C VAL A 17 9.24 6.14 17.32
N VAL A 18 8.69 5.23 16.51
CA VAL A 18 7.58 4.36 16.92
C VAL A 18 8.16 3.03 17.34
N ILE A 19 7.68 2.49 18.47
CA ILE A 19 8.05 1.15 18.93
C ILE A 19 6.79 0.28 18.91
N LYS A 20 6.70 -0.63 17.94
CA LYS A 20 5.65 -1.66 17.89
C LYS A 20 6.08 -2.80 18.82
N GLN A 21 5.27 -3.07 19.84
CA GLN A 21 5.52 -4.10 20.85
C GLN A 21 4.59 -5.29 20.62
N VAL A 22 5.16 -6.48 20.54
CA VAL A 22 4.40 -7.70 20.23
C VAL A 22 4.79 -8.80 21.21
N SER A 23 3.84 -9.24 22.03
CA SER A 23 4.01 -10.43 22.87
C SER A 23 4.10 -11.68 22.00
N LEU A 24 5.25 -12.36 22.04
CA LEU A 24 5.50 -13.57 21.26
C LEU A 24 4.61 -14.73 21.71
N GLU A 25 4.31 -14.82 23.00
CA GLU A 25 3.41 -15.82 23.56
C GLU A 25 1.97 -15.63 23.04
N ARG A 26 1.44 -14.40 23.13
CA ARG A 26 0.09 -14.09 22.64
C ARG A 26 -0.01 -14.29 21.13
N MET A 27 1.02 -13.90 20.39
CA MET A 27 1.11 -14.14 18.95
C MET A 27 1.09 -15.64 18.62
N ALA A 28 1.89 -16.46 19.31
CA ALA A 28 1.92 -17.91 19.07
C ALA A 28 0.56 -18.56 19.35
N THR A 29 -0.14 -18.13 20.39
CA THR A 29 -1.52 -18.59 20.67
C THR A 29 -2.49 -18.13 19.60
N PHE A 30 -2.48 -16.85 19.24
CA PHE A 30 -3.34 -16.30 18.19
C PHE A 30 -3.17 -17.01 16.84
N MET A 31 -1.92 -17.28 16.43
CA MET A 31 -1.60 -17.99 15.20
C MET A 31 -2.06 -19.45 15.20
N ARG A 32 -2.02 -20.13 16.36
CA ARG A 32 -2.55 -21.49 16.48
C ARG A 32 -4.07 -21.49 16.33
N ASP A 33 -4.74 -20.60 17.04
CA ASP A 33 -6.20 -20.55 17.10
C ASP A 33 -6.84 -20.16 15.75
N HIS A 34 -6.17 -19.33 14.95
CA HIS A 34 -6.67 -18.84 13.67
C HIS A 34 -6.02 -19.52 12.44
N SER A 35 -5.30 -20.62 12.65
CA SER A 35 -4.63 -21.34 11.55
C SER A 35 -5.59 -21.91 10.50
N SER A 36 -6.87 -22.11 10.86
CA SER A 36 -7.93 -22.68 10.01
C SER A 36 -8.92 -21.67 9.41
N ASP A 37 -8.88 -20.39 9.81
CA ASP A 37 -9.90 -19.39 9.43
C ASP A 37 -9.80 -18.91 7.97
N GLY A 38 -8.87 -19.47 7.19
CA GLY A 38 -8.64 -19.14 5.79
C GLY A 38 -8.01 -17.76 5.54
N HIS A 39 -8.14 -16.83 6.49
CA HIS A 39 -7.50 -15.53 6.51
C HIS A 39 -6.16 -15.59 7.25
N ILE A 40 -5.06 -15.18 6.60
CA ILE A 40 -3.75 -15.16 7.28
C ILE A 40 -3.71 -13.97 8.24
N PRO A 41 -3.41 -14.20 9.54
CA PRO A 41 -3.20 -13.12 10.48
C PRO A 41 -1.89 -12.36 10.21
N ASP A 42 -1.85 -11.10 10.64
CA ASP A 42 -0.63 -10.30 10.67
C ASP A 42 0.50 -11.04 11.40
N ASN A 43 1.72 -11.04 10.83
CA ASN A 43 2.87 -11.75 11.40
C ASN A 43 4.05 -10.79 11.65
N PRO A 44 4.24 -10.35 12.90
CA PRO A 44 5.35 -9.47 13.27
C PRO A 44 6.75 -10.06 13.04
N ILE A 45 6.91 -11.38 12.95
CA ILE A 45 8.18 -12.00 12.57
C ILE A 45 8.47 -11.75 11.08
N VAL A 46 7.44 -11.84 10.23
CA VAL A 46 7.56 -11.50 8.80
C VAL A 46 7.85 -10.02 8.66
N GLU A 47 7.14 -9.17 9.40
CA GLU A 47 7.38 -7.72 9.40
C GLU A 47 8.83 -7.39 9.74
N LYS A 48 9.38 -8.01 10.79
CA LYS A 48 10.79 -7.90 11.15
C LYS A 48 11.72 -8.32 10.00
N GLU A 49 11.47 -9.48 9.37
CA GLU A 49 12.29 -9.97 8.25
C GLU A 49 12.31 -8.98 7.09
N ILE A 50 11.14 -8.44 6.71
CA ILE A 50 11.04 -7.45 5.63
C ILE A 50 11.71 -6.14 6.02
N GLY A 51 11.53 -5.67 7.26
CA GLY A 51 12.23 -4.51 7.81
C GLY A 51 13.75 -4.65 7.75
N ASP A 52 14.28 -5.82 8.11
CA ASP A 52 15.72 -6.13 8.02
C ASP A 52 16.21 -6.14 6.56
N ILE A 53 15.42 -6.67 5.62
CA ILE A 53 15.75 -6.65 4.18
C ILE A 53 15.81 -5.22 3.64
N ILE A 54 14.83 -4.38 4.00
CA ILE A 54 14.79 -2.96 3.60
C ILE A 54 16.02 -2.23 4.18
N ARG A 55 16.30 -2.42 5.47
CA ARG A 55 17.45 -1.81 6.15
C ARG A 55 18.78 -2.23 5.54
N ALA A 56 18.97 -3.53 5.30
CA ALA A 56 20.20 -4.06 4.68
C ALA A 56 20.42 -3.55 3.25
N ALA A 57 19.36 -3.16 2.56
CA ALA A 57 19.43 -2.54 1.23
C ALA A 57 19.65 -1.01 1.27
N GLY A 58 19.84 -0.41 2.45
CA GLY A 58 20.03 1.03 2.61
C GLY A 58 18.73 1.83 2.75
N GLY A 59 17.57 1.16 2.86
CA GLY A 59 16.26 1.79 2.95
C GLY A 59 15.69 2.24 1.60
N HIS A 60 14.50 2.85 1.65
CA HIS A 60 13.84 3.47 0.51
C HIS A 60 13.03 4.70 0.97
N PRO A 61 13.08 5.85 0.28
CA PRO A 61 12.40 7.08 0.72
C PRO A 61 10.89 6.94 0.91
N ASN A 62 10.26 6.06 0.12
CA ASN A 62 8.81 5.79 0.15
C ASN A 62 8.42 4.49 0.86
N LEU A 63 9.31 3.93 1.67
CA LEU A 63 8.97 2.89 2.64
C LEU A 63 9.20 3.43 4.05
N VAL A 64 8.44 2.94 5.02
CA VAL A 64 8.69 3.21 6.44
C VAL A 64 10.04 2.61 6.82
N THR A 65 10.89 3.41 7.47
CA THR A 65 12.22 2.95 7.88
C THR A 65 12.13 2.10 9.13
N TYR A 66 12.69 0.88 9.08
CA TYR A 66 12.93 0.04 10.25
C TYR A 66 14.36 0.29 10.73
N THR A 67 14.49 0.91 11.90
CA THR A 67 15.77 1.32 12.46
C THR A 67 16.41 0.16 13.20
N ASP A 68 15.65 -0.52 14.05
CA ASP A 68 16.14 -1.63 14.83
C ASP A 68 15.05 -2.62 15.25
N SER A 69 15.46 -3.78 15.77
CA SER A 69 14.55 -4.73 16.42
C SER A 69 15.26 -5.53 17.50
N PHE A 70 14.58 -5.81 18.60
CA PHE A 70 15.12 -6.63 19.68
C PHE A 70 14.01 -7.42 20.38
N VAL A 71 14.42 -8.44 21.13
CA VAL A 71 13.50 -9.25 21.93
C VAL A 71 13.90 -9.12 23.39
N GLU A 72 12.94 -8.76 24.23
CA GLU A 72 13.12 -8.66 25.67
C GLU A 72 11.88 -9.22 26.38
N HIS A 73 12.04 -10.03 27.42
CA HIS A 73 10.93 -10.59 28.20
C HIS A 73 9.79 -11.20 27.33
N GLN A 74 10.14 -12.05 26.35
CA GLN A 74 9.18 -12.67 25.40
C GLN A 74 8.35 -11.66 24.58
N THR A 75 8.85 -10.44 24.42
CA THR A 75 8.23 -9.39 23.62
C THR A 75 9.19 -8.97 22.51
N LEU A 76 8.71 -8.99 21.27
CA LEU A 76 9.40 -8.43 20.12
C LEU A 76 9.12 -6.92 20.06
N TYR A 77 10.17 -6.15 19.92
CA TYR A 77 10.14 -4.70 19.74
C TYR A 77 10.65 -4.38 18.34
N LEU A 78 9.84 -3.66 17.55
CA LEU A 78 10.23 -3.12 16.25
C LEU A 78 10.36 -1.60 16.37
N VAL A 79 11.56 -1.07 16.15
CA VAL A 79 11.86 0.36 16.22
C VAL A 79 11.80 0.93 14.81
N MET A 80 10.86 1.85 14.59
CA MET A 80 10.52 2.38 13.27
C MET A 80 10.54 3.90 13.25
N GLU A 81 10.70 4.47 12.06
CA GLU A 81 10.53 5.91 11.82
C GLU A 81 9.14 6.39 12.24
N HIS A 82 9.10 7.49 13.01
CA HIS A 82 7.85 8.12 13.38
C HIS A 82 7.34 9.05 12.27
N CYS A 83 6.33 8.57 11.54
CA CYS A 83 5.63 9.35 10.52
C CYS A 83 4.61 10.31 11.17
N ALA A 84 5.11 11.48 11.60
CA ALA A 84 4.35 12.42 12.42
C ALA A 84 3.08 13.02 11.78
N ASP A 85 2.90 12.92 10.46
CA ASP A 85 1.75 13.55 9.77
C ASP A 85 0.56 12.57 9.65
N GLY A 86 0.65 11.38 10.26
CA GLY A 86 -0.40 10.36 10.28
C GLY A 86 -0.41 9.50 9.02
N ASP A 87 -1.56 8.90 8.73
CA ASP A 87 -1.77 8.09 7.53
C ASP A 87 -2.72 8.77 6.52
N MET A 88 -2.76 8.22 5.30
CA MET A 88 -3.55 8.77 4.19
C MET A 88 -5.06 8.65 4.43
N TYR A 89 -5.53 7.63 5.14
CA TYR A 89 -6.94 7.46 5.44
C TYR A 89 -7.45 8.60 6.32
N ASP A 90 -6.71 8.87 7.39
CA ASP A 90 -6.94 9.98 8.31
C ASP A 90 -6.84 11.34 7.59
N TYR A 91 -5.83 11.50 6.73
CA TYR A 91 -5.66 12.71 5.93
C TYR A 91 -6.89 12.98 5.05
N LEU A 92 -7.37 11.99 4.30
CA LEU A 92 -8.58 12.14 3.46
C LEU A 92 -9.82 12.39 4.31
N SER A 93 -9.99 11.67 5.42
CA SER A 93 -11.17 11.77 6.29
C SER A 93 -11.36 13.17 6.89
N ARG A 94 -10.29 13.95 7.06
CA ARG A 94 -10.33 15.34 7.52
C ARG A 94 -10.83 16.33 6.45
N HIS A 95 -10.79 15.96 5.17
CA HIS A 95 -11.28 16.80 4.09
C HIS A 95 -12.79 16.63 3.92
N ARG A 96 -13.51 17.75 3.74
CA ARG A 96 -14.99 17.73 3.63
C ARG A 96 -15.51 16.78 2.56
N GLN A 97 -14.82 16.70 1.43
CA GLN A 97 -15.22 15.84 0.30
C GLN A 97 -14.60 14.43 0.39
N GLN A 98 -13.67 14.20 1.32
CA GLN A 98 -12.92 12.94 1.45
C GLN A 98 -12.19 12.50 0.17
N THR A 99 -11.97 13.45 -0.75
CA THR A 99 -11.29 13.27 -2.03
C THR A 99 -10.07 14.18 -2.12
N MET A 100 -9.22 13.92 -3.10
CA MET A 100 -8.17 14.83 -3.55
C MET A 100 -8.20 14.98 -5.07
N SER A 101 -7.57 16.04 -5.58
CA SER A 101 -7.45 16.26 -7.02
C SER A 101 -6.68 15.13 -7.69
N CYS A 102 -6.95 14.88 -8.97
CA CYS A 102 -6.25 13.84 -9.74
C CYS A 102 -4.72 14.03 -9.69
N MET A 103 -4.25 15.27 -9.85
CA MET A 103 -2.83 15.61 -9.74
C MET A 103 -2.23 15.23 -8.37
N ASN A 104 -2.92 15.55 -7.27
CA ASN A 104 -2.44 15.19 -5.93
C ASN A 104 -2.47 13.66 -5.72
N ALA A 105 -3.52 12.99 -6.17
CA ALA A 105 -3.64 11.54 -6.10
C ALA A 105 -2.51 10.84 -6.86
N LEU A 106 -2.16 11.33 -8.04
CA LEU A 106 -1.04 10.79 -8.84
C LEU A 106 0.32 11.09 -8.20
N SER A 107 0.49 12.24 -7.55
CA SER A 107 1.71 12.58 -6.79
C SER A 107 1.91 11.66 -5.56
N VAL A 108 0.83 11.33 -4.86
CA VAL A 108 0.84 10.31 -3.81
C VAL A 108 1.14 8.94 -4.40
N LEU A 109 0.43 8.55 -5.46
CA LEU A 109 0.53 7.23 -6.05
C LEU A 109 1.93 6.96 -6.59
N SER A 110 2.58 7.93 -7.26
CA SER A 110 3.93 7.76 -7.81
C SER A 110 4.96 7.41 -6.72
N GLN A 111 4.84 8.04 -5.55
CA GLN A 111 5.66 7.75 -4.38
C GLN A 111 5.40 6.33 -3.84
N VAL A 112 4.13 5.93 -3.69
CA VAL A 112 3.78 4.60 -3.21
C VAL A 112 4.24 3.52 -4.20
N VAL A 113 4.07 3.76 -5.50
CA VAL A 113 4.51 2.88 -6.59
C VAL A 113 6.03 2.69 -6.56
N ALA A 114 6.81 3.75 -6.32
CA ALA A 114 8.26 3.64 -6.17
C ALA A 114 8.67 2.71 -5.02
N GLY A 115 8.02 2.84 -3.85
CA GLY A 115 8.24 1.96 -2.70
C GLY A 115 7.82 0.51 -2.98
N LEU A 116 6.67 0.31 -3.63
CA LEU A 116 6.19 -1.03 -3.96
C LEU A 116 7.06 -1.72 -5.03
N ALA A 117 7.52 -0.97 -6.04
CA ALA A 117 8.45 -1.47 -7.06
C ALA A 117 9.75 -1.96 -6.42
N PHE A 118 10.28 -1.24 -5.42
CA PHE A 118 11.46 -1.68 -4.66
C PHE A 118 11.27 -3.07 -4.02
N LEU A 119 10.09 -3.34 -3.45
CA LEU A 119 9.74 -4.64 -2.87
C LEU A 119 9.56 -5.71 -3.94
N HIS A 120 8.81 -5.40 -5.00
CA HIS A 120 8.49 -6.33 -6.08
C HIS A 120 9.75 -6.81 -6.84
N ARG A 121 10.72 -5.92 -7.07
CA ARG A 121 12.04 -6.26 -7.67
C ARG A 121 12.85 -7.22 -6.79
N ARG A 122 12.59 -7.26 -5.48
CA ARG A 122 13.19 -8.21 -4.53
C ARG A 122 12.35 -9.47 -4.34
N GLY A 123 11.31 -9.66 -5.16
CA GLY A 123 10.43 -10.82 -5.07
C GLY A 123 9.52 -10.81 -3.84
N ILE A 124 9.30 -9.63 -3.24
CA ILE A 124 8.42 -9.43 -2.09
C ILE A 124 7.13 -8.76 -2.57
N ALA A 125 5.98 -9.29 -2.16
CA ALA A 125 4.68 -8.65 -2.30
C ALA A 125 4.19 -8.17 -0.93
N HIS A 126 3.49 -7.04 -0.90
CA HIS A 126 3.04 -6.36 0.33
C HIS A 126 1.79 -7.01 0.92
N ARG A 127 0.78 -7.29 0.08
CA ARG A 127 -0.51 -7.92 0.36
C ARG A 127 -1.49 -7.16 1.27
N ASP A 128 -1.10 -6.00 1.77
CA ASP A 128 -2.02 -5.06 2.46
C ASP A 128 -1.84 -3.59 2.04
N VAL A 129 -1.67 -3.34 0.74
CA VAL A 129 -1.62 -1.96 0.23
C VAL A 129 -2.99 -1.30 0.44
N SER A 130 -3.02 -0.24 1.23
CA SER A 130 -4.25 0.45 1.65
C SER A 130 -3.93 1.87 2.10
N LEU A 131 -4.94 2.74 2.25
CA LEU A 131 -4.73 4.13 2.69
C LEU A 131 -4.15 4.20 4.11
N GLU A 132 -4.59 3.29 4.97
CA GLU A 132 -4.17 3.15 6.36
C GLU A 132 -2.67 2.81 6.50
N ASN A 133 -2.11 2.17 5.47
CA ASN A 133 -0.70 1.76 5.44
C ASN A 133 0.18 2.72 4.63
N ILE A 134 -0.39 3.82 4.11
CA ILE A 134 0.37 4.91 3.46
C ILE A 134 0.54 6.03 4.47
N MET A 135 1.72 6.04 5.10
CA MET A 135 2.11 7.03 6.10
C MET A 135 2.56 8.33 5.45
N LEU A 136 2.29 9.44 6.12
CA LEU A 136 2.72 10.78 5.73
C LEU A 136 3.83 11.27 6.66
N HIS A 137 4.93 11.72 6.07
CA HIS A 137 6.02 12.30 6.83
C HIS A 137 6.83 13.31 6.03
N ARG A 138 6.83 14.57 6.49
CA ARG A 138 7.66 15.66 5.92
C ARG A 138 7.45 15.80 4.40
N GLY A 139 6.20 15.78 3.97
CA GLY A 139 5.82 15.89 2.56
C GLY A 139 6.07 14.63 1.72
N ARG A 140 6.43 13.50 2.34
CA ARG A 140 6.58 12.21 1.65
C ARG A 140 5.51 11.21 2.05
N CYS A 141 5.12 10.39 1.08
CA CYS A 141 4.29 9.20 1.30
C CYS A 141 5.19 7.98 1.47
N LYS A 142 4.93 7.18 2.50
CA LYS A 142 5.70 6.00 2.90
C LYS A 142 4.79 4.81 3.12
N LEU A 143 4.96 3.76 2.34
CA LEU A 143 4.26 2.50 2.55
C LEU A 143 4.88 1.76 3.75
N GLY A 144 4.04 1.32 4.68
CA GLY A 144 4.44 0.57 5.88
C GLY A 144 3.52 -0.61 6.18
N ASP A 145 3.74 -1.23 7.34
CA ASP A 145 3.05 -2.43 7.81
C ASP A 145 3.23 -3.66 6.89
N PHE A 146 4.38 -4.34 7.08
CA PHE A 146 4.78 -5.47 6.25
C PHE A 146 4.45 -6.84 6.86
N GLY A 147 3.64 -6.92 7.93
CA GLY A 147 3.42 -8.20 8.60
C GLY A 147 2.55 -9.19 7.81
N LEU A 148 1.84 -8.71 6.77
CA LEU A 148 1.21 -9.55 5.74
C LEU A 148 2.08 -9.78 4.51
N ALA A 149 3.28 -9.22 4.41
CA ALA A 149 4.12 -9.39 3.22
C ALA A 149 4.52 -10.85 2.98
N THR A 150 4.95 -11.17 1.75
CA THR A 150 5.46 -12.52 1.46
C THR A 150 6.45 -12.52 0.31
N ARG A 151 7.33 -13.52 0.29
CA ARG A 151 8.13 -13.85 -0.89
C ARG A 151 7.24 -14.60 -1.88
N VAL A 152 7.24 -14.20 -3.15
CA VAL A 152 6.33 -14.72 -4.20
C VAL A 152 6.35 -16.24 -4.31
N GLN A 153 7.50 -16.86 -4.11
CA GLN A 153 7.67 -18.33 -4.15
C GLN A 153 6.91 -19.08 -3.03
N ARG A 154 6.42 -18.38 -2.00
CA ARG A 154 5.72 -18.95 -0.84
C ARG A 154 4.22 -18.64 -0.79
N ALA A 155 3.68 -17.97 -1.81
CA ALA A 155 2.27 -17.59 -1.83
C ALA A 155 1.38 -18.82 -2.15
N GLY A 156 0.91 -19.51 -1.12
CA GLY A 156 -0.28 -20.36 -1.24
C GLY A 156 -1.52 -19.46 -1.27
N GLY A 157 -2.47 -19.71 -2.17
CA GLY A 157 -3.67 -18.90 -2.47
C GLY A 157 -4.63 -18.67 -1.30
N ARG A 158 -4.16 -18.01 -0.24
CA ARG A 158 -4.89 -17.72 0.99
C ARG A 158 -5.40 -16.28 0.99
N TYR A 159 -6.50 -16.07 1.71
CA TYR A 159 -7.11 -14.75 1.89
C TYR A 159 -6.26 -13.87 2.79
N VAL A 160 -5.99 -12.64 2.37
CA VAL A 160 -5.15 -11.66 3.10
C VAL A 160 -5.58 -10.23 2.77
N GLY A 161 -5.29 -9.31 3.68
CA GLY A 161 -5.54 -7.89 3.52
C GLY A 161 -6.97 -7.47 3.84
N LYS A 162 -7.29 -6.20 3.57
CA LYS A 162 -8.60 -5.60 3.83
C LYS A 162 -9.57 -5.82 2.65
N LYS A 163 -10.81 -6.25 2.92
CA LYS A 163 -11.80 -6.71 1.91
C LYS A 163 -12.00 -5.74 0.72
N TYR A 164 -12.01 -4.43 0.98
CA TYR A 164 -12.21 -3.40 -0.04
C TYR A 164 -11.08 -3.36 -1.08
N TYR A 165 -9.87 -3.73 -0.68
CA TYR A 165 -8.65 -3.65 -1.47
C TYR A 165 -8.23 -5.00 -2.08
N MET A 166 -8.88 -6.10 -1.68
CA MET A 166 -8.54 -7.45 -2.17
C MET A 166 -8.86 -7.59 -3.67
N ALA A 167 -7.92 -8.18 -4.40
CA ALA A 167 -8.09 -8.53 -5.80
C ALA A 167 -9.13 -9.65 -6.02
N PRO A 168 -9.77 -9.73 -7.19
CA PRO A 168 -10.79 -10.75 -7.49
C PRO A 168 -10.31 -12.18 -7.28
N GLU A 169 -9.06 -12.47 -7.63
CA GLU A 169 -8.45 -13.79 -7.48
C GLU A 169 -8.17 -14.17 -6.02
N ILE A 170 -7.94 -13.20 -5.14
CA ILE A 170 -7.89 -13.42 -3.69
C ILE A 170 -9.29 -13.76 -3.17
N VAL A 171 -10.30 -12.98 -3.58
CA VAL A 171 -11.71 -13.19 -3.21
C VAL A 171 -12.29 -14.49 -3.80
N ALA A 172 -11.71 -15.00 -4.87
CA ALA A 172 -12.06 -16.31 -5.42
C ALA A 172 -11.41 -17.47 -4.66
N GLY A 173 -10.42 -17.21 -3.79
CA GLY A 173 -9.69 -18.23 -3.05
C GLY A 173 -8.83 -19.15 -3.93
N VAL A 174 -8.35 -18.64 -5.07
CA VAL A 174 -7.49 -19.39 -5.99
C VAL A 174 -6.02 -19.06 -5.74
N THR A 175 -5.09 -19.84 -6.29
CA THR A 175 -3.68 -19.45 -6.32
C THR A 175 -3.52 -18.21 -7.22
N TYR A 176 -2.76 -17.22 -6.75
CA TYR A 176 -2.56 -15.95 -7.43
C TYR A 176 -1.11 -15.48 -7.36
N ASP A 177 -0.73 -14.60 -8.28
CA ASP A 177 0.50 -13.82 -8.14
C ASP A 177 0.24 -12.67 -7.15
N PRO A 178 0.89 -12.66 -5.97
CA PRO A 178 0.65 -11.62 -4.97
C PRO A 178 1.13 -10.23 -5.44
N LYS A 179 2.04 -10.12 -6.41
CA LYS A 179 2.43 -8.82 -6.97
C LYS A 179 1.32 -8.22 -7.82
N ALA A 180 0.68 -9.04 -8.65
CA ALA A 180 -0.47 -8.60 -9.44
C ALA A 180 -1.62 -8.15 -8.52
N ALA A 181 -1.82 -8.84 -7.39
CA ALA A 181 -2.81 -8.44 -6.40
C ALA A 181 -2.48 -7.10 -5.72
N ASP A 182 -1.21 -6.81 -5.41
CA ASP A 182 -0.82 -5.49 -4.89
C ASP A 182 -1.16 -4.35 -5.87
N VAL A 183 -1.00 -4.57 -7.19
CA VAL A 183 -1.34 -3.58 -8.21
C VAL A 183 -2.85 -3.32 -8.26
N TRP A 184 -3.67 -4.34 -8.06
CA TRP A 184 -5.11 -4.14 -7.89
C TRP A 184 -5.40 -3.25 -6.67
N SER A 185 -4.79 -3.55 -5.53
CA SER A 185 -4.96 -2.76 -4.31
C SER A 185 -4.52 -1.30 -4.50
N LEU A 186 -3.46 -1.03 -5.28
CA LEU A 186 -3.09 0.33 -5.71
C LEU A 186 -4.18 1.01 -6.56
N GLY A 187 -4.80 0.27 -7.48
CA GLY A 187 -5.93 0.77 -8.26
C GLY A 187 -7.11 1.18 -7.38
N ILE A 188 -7.42 0.40 -6.34
CA ILE A 188 -8.45 0.73 -5.36
C ILE A 188 -8.05 1.97 -4.54
N VAL A 189 -6.79 2.06 -4.10
CA VAL A 189 -6.27 3.25 -3.39
C VAL A 189 -6.44 4.51 -4.25
N LEU A 190 -6.03 4.48 -5.53
CA LEU A 190 -6.21 5.59 -6.45
C LEU A 190 -7.71 5.94 -6.60
N PHE A 191 -8.56 4.94 -6.79
CA PHE A 191 -10.00 5.15 -6.91
C PHE A 191 -10.59 5.84 -5.68
N ILE A 192 -10.24 5.40 -4.47
CA ILE A 192 -10.74 6.02 -3.23
C ILE A 192 -10.22 7.45 -3.09
N MET A 193 -8.95 7.72 -3.40
CA MET A 193 -8.42 9.09 -3.35
C MET A 193 -9.20 10.05 -4.27
N LEU A 194 -9.69 9.56 -5.41
CA LEU A 194 -10.42 10.35 -6.39
C LEU A 194 -11.91 10.50 -6.08
N THR A 195 -12.52 9.51 -5.43
CA THR A 195 -13.98 9.40 -5.27
C THR A 195 -14.47 9.49 -3.83
N GLY A 196 -13.58 9.34 -2.86
CA GLY A 196 -13.88 9.35 -1.43
C GLY A 196 -14.62 8.11 -0.95
N SER A 197 -14.72 7.07 -1.78
CA SER A 197 -15.41 5.83 -1.40
C SER A 197 -14.79 4.61 -2.10
N PRO A 198 -14.80 3.43 -1.44
CA PRO A 198 -14.29 2.21 -2.05
C PRO A 198 -15.15 1.81 -3.25
N LEU A 199 -14.48 1.39 -4.33
CA LEU A 199 -15.13 0.91 -5.56
C LEU A 199 -16.08 -0.27 -5.27
N VAL A 200 -15.67 -1.17 -4.38
CA VAL A 200 -16.40 -2.40 -4.02
C VAL A 200 -16.28 -2.67 -2.52
N SER A 201 -17.29 -3.34 -1.95
CA SER A 201 -17.18 -3.91 -0.60
C SER A 201 -16.24 -5.12 -0.56
N PHE A 202 -16.21 -5.90 -1.65
CA PHE A 202 -15.25 -6.94 -1.99
C PHE A 202 -15.40 -7.29 -3.48
N ALA A 203 -14.34 -7.75 -4.13
CA ALA A 203 -14.30 -7.98 -5.58
C ALA A 203 -15.04 -9.28 -6.00
N SER A 204 -16.37 -9.27 -5.97
CA SER A 204 -17.21 -10.44 -6.31
C SER A 204 -18.44 -10.06 -7.14
N MET A 205 -18.94 -11.01 -7.94
CA MET A 205 -20.13 -10.85 -8.78
C MET A 205 -21.42 -10.55 -7.99
N SER A 206 -21.45 -10.76 -6.68
CA SER A 206 -22.57 -10.33 -5.83
C SER A 206 -22.64 -8.80 -5.67
N VAL A 207 -21.53 -8.08 -5.86
CA VAL A 207 -21.44 -6.63 -5.71
C VAL A 207 -21.78 -5.93 -7.04
N LYS A 208 -22.73 -4.99 -7.01
CA LYS A 208 -23.22 -4.30 -8.22
C LYS A 208 -22.12 -3.53 -8.95
N SER A 209 -21.28 -2.78 -8.23
CA SER A 209 -20.17 -2.02 -8.83
C SER A 209 -19.11 -2.93 -9.44
N PHE A 210 -18.81 -4.08 -8.82
CA PHE A 210 -17.92 -5.08 -9.41
C PHE A 210 -18.47 -5.67 -10.71
N ARG A 211 -19.78 -5.96 -10.76
CA ARG A 211 -20.43 -6.40 -12.01
C ARG A 211 -20.33 -5.35 -13.10
N ALA A 212 -20.56 -4.08 -12.76
CA ALA A 212 -20.43 -2.96 -13.69
C ALA A 212 -18.99 -2.84 -14.22
N LEU A 213 -17.99 -2.89 -13.33
CA LEU A 213 -16.57 -2.92 -13.70
C LEU A 213 -16.27 -4.06 -14.68
N LYS A 214 -16.75 -5.27 -14.40
CA LYS A 214 -16.51 -6.44 -15.27
C LYS A 214 -17.17 -6.35 -16.64
N GLN A 215 -18.35 -5.75 -16.71
CA GLN A 215 -19.15 -5.70 -17.94
C GLN A 215 -18.80 -4.50 -18.83
N ALA A 216 -18.47 -3.36 -18.23
CA ALA A 216 -18.34 -2.09 -18.93
C ALA A 216 -17.00 -1.37 -18.69
N GLY A 217 -16.15 -1.89 -17.78
CA GLY A 217 -14.88 -1.26 -17.44
C GLY A 217 -15.01 -0.11 -16.43
N ILE A 218 -13.86 0.42 -16.01
CA ILE A 218 -13.81 1.43 -14.95
C ILE A 218 -14.35 2.79 -15.40
N ALA A 219 -14.22 3.13 -16.69
CA ALA A 219 -14.70 4.38 -17.26
C ALA A 219 -16.20 4.58 -17.01
N THR A 220 -17.01 3.57 -17.34
CA THR A 220 -18.46 3.60 -17.10
C THR A 220 -18.80 3.68 -15.60
N VAL A 221 -17.99 3.08 -14.73
CA VAL A 221 -18.19 3.21 -13.27
C VAL A 221 -17.92 4.64 -12.82
N LEU A 222 -16.83 5.26 -13.29
CA LEU A 222 -16.48 6.65 -12.97
C LEU A 222 -17.50 7.65 -13.52
N GLU A 223 -18.05 7.39 -14.71
CA GLU A 223 -19.16 8.17 -15.28
C GLU A 223 -20.42 8.09 -14.40
N ALA A 224 -20.80 6.88 -13.98
CA ALA A 224 -21.95 6.68 -13.10
C ALA A 224 -21.77 7.34 -11.71
N TRP A 225 -20.53 7.61 -11.32
CA TRP A 225 -20.17 8.29 -10.07
C TRP A 225 -19.95 9.80 -10.25
N GLY A 226 -20.06 10.32 -11.48
CA GLY A 226 -19.94 11.75 -11.79
C GLY A 226 -18.52 12.30 -11.65
N VAL A 227 -17.49 11.44 -11.78
CA VAL A 227 -16.07 11.81 -11.60
C VAL A 227 -15.23 11.63 -12.86
N ALA A 228 -15.82 11.13 -13.95
CA ALA A 228 -15.10 10.88 -15.21
C ALA A 228 -14.46 12.16 -15.80
N ASP A 229 -15.20 13.26 -15.81
CA ASP A 229 -14.73 14.54 -16.40
C ASP A 229 -13.59 15.19 -15.59
N ALA A 230 -13.38 14.77 -14.34
CA ALA A 230 -12.32 15.28 -13.48
C ALA A 230 -10.95 14.58 -13.71
N MET A 231 -10.88 13.64 -14.67
CA MET A 231 -9.72 12.79 -14.88
C MET A 231 -9.18 12.90 -16.32
N PRO A 232 -7.88 13.21 -16.49
CA PRO A 232 -7.23 13.09 -17.79
C PRO A 232 -7.30 11.66 -18.34
N SER A 233 -7.30 11.51 -19.66
CA SER A 233 -7.38 10.19 -20.31
C SER A 233 -6.25 9.24 -19.89
N SER A 234 -5.05 9.76 -19.67
CA SER A 234 -3.90 8.99 -19.17
C SER A 234 -4.12 8.44 -17.76
N ALA A 235 -4.69 9.23 -16.85
CA ALA A 235 -5.05 8.77 -15.51
C ALA A 235 -6.16 7.70 -15.54
N LEU A 236 -7.12 7.82 -16.47
CA LEU A 236 -8.15 6.81 -16.70
C LEU A 236 -7.56 5.49 -17.21
N GLN A 237 -6.61 5.57 -18.15
CA GLN A 237 -5.89 4.40 -18.66
C GLN A 237 -5.09 3.72 -17.54
N LEU A 238 -4.43 4.50 -16.68
CA LEU A 238 -3.68 3.97 -15.55
C LEU A 238 -4.59 3.20 -14.58
N VAL A 239 -5.68 3.82 -14.11
CA VAL A 239 -6.61 3.15 -13.18
C VAL A 239 -7.28 1.93 -13.83
N SER A 240 -7.59 2.00 -15.12
CA SER A 240 -8.14 0.86 -15.87
C SER A 240 -7.16 -0.30 -15.95
N GLY A 241 -5.87 -0.03 -16.20
CA GLY A 241 -4.84 -1.06 -16.26
C GLY A 241 -4.53 -1.70 -14.91
N MET A 242 -4.60 -0.93 -13.82
CA MET A 242 -4.46 -1.48 -12.46
C MET A 242 -5.68 -2.29 -12.01
N LEU A 243 -6.89 -1.88 -12.42
CA LEU A 243 -8.16 -2.55 -12.09
C LEU A 243 -8.63 -3.55 -13.17
N GLU A 244 -7.71 -4.02 -14.02
CA GLU A 244 -7.97 -5.13 -14.93
C GLU A 244 -8.23 -6.41 -14.13
N ILE A 245 -9.32 -7.10 -14.47
CA ILE A 245 -9.80 -8.26 -13.72
C ILE A 245 -8.93 -9.48 -13.99
N ASP A 246 -8.48 -9.67 -15.23
CA ASP A 246 -7.54 -10.73 -15.56
C ASP A 246 -6.13 -10.35 -15.05
N PRO A 247 -5.60 -11.02 -14.02
CA PRO A 247 -4.30 -10.66 -13.44
C PRO A 247 -3.14 -10.80 -14.43
N HIS A 248 -3.29 -11.54 -15.53
CA HIS A 248 -2.27 -11.65 -16.58
C HIS A 248 -2.27 -10.48 -17.57
N LYS A 249 -3.37 -9.73 -17.63
CA LYS A 249 -3.49 -8.51 -18.45
C LYS A 249 -3.34 -7.24 -17.62
N ARG A 250 -3.48 -7.35 -16.31
CA ARG A 250 -3.26 -6.28 -15.34
C ARG A 250 -1.84 -5.75 -15.45
N LEU A 251 -1.69 -4.43 -15.32
CA LEU A 251 -0.39 -3.80 -15.31
C LEU A 251 0.51 -4.43 -14.25
N THR A 252 1.78 -4.64 -14.59
CA THR A 252 2.83 -4.90 -13.62
C THR A 252 3.25 -3.60 -12.95
N ILE A 253 3.90 -3.69 -11.79
CA ILE A 253 4.36 -2.48 -11.10
C ILE A 253 5.35 -1.64 -11.92
N GLU A 254 6.14 -2.27 -12.79
CA GLU A 254 7.07 -1.57 -13.68
C GLU A 254 6.32 -0.79 -14.76
N GLN A 255 5.28 -1.40 -15.34
CA GLN A 255 4.42 -0.69 -16.29
C GLN A 255 3.63 0.45 -15.64
N VAL A 256 3.26 0.31 -14.36
CA VAL A 256 2.66 1.40 -13.59
C VAL A 256 3.68 2.53 -13.39
N LEU A 257 4.90 2.19 -12.95
CA LEU A 257 5.98 3.17 -12.71
C LEU A 257 6.31 3.99 -13.96
N ASP A 258 6.32 3.35 -15.12
CA ASP A 258 6.66 3.97 -16.41
C ASP A 258 5.44 4.59 -17.13
N HIS A 259 4.27 4.67 -16.48
CA HIS A 259 3.03 5.11 -17.12
C HIS A 259 2.99 6.63 -17.34
N ASP A 260 2.55 7.06 -18.54
CA ASP A 260 2.53 8.47 -18.96
C ASP A 260 1.69 9.40 -18.07
N ALA A 261 0.71 8.84 -17.36
CA ALA A 261 -0.11 9.56 -16.38
C ALA A 261 0.72 10.30 -15.32
N PHE A 262 1.90 9.80 -14.96
CA PHE A 262 2.79 10.49 -14.03
C PHE A 262 3.56 11.65 -14.69
N ASN A 263 3.84 11.56 -16.00
CA ASN A 263 4.57 12.61 -16.73
C ASN A 263 3.65 13.80 -17.07
N GLU A 264 2.41 13.54 -17.47
CA GLU A 264 1.47 14.58 -17.90
C GLU A 264 0.90 15.42 -16.75
N CYS A 265 0.82 14.84 -15.55
CA CYS A 265 0.24 15.50 -14.38
C CYS A 265 1.27 16.10 -13.41
N LEU A 266 2.54 15.67 -13.47
CA LEU A 266 3.61 16.16 -12.59
C LEU A 266 4.67 17.02 -13.32
N GLY A 267 4.61 17.08 -14.65
CA GLY A 267 5.48 17.90 -15.50
C GLY A 267 5.04 19.35 -15.64
#